data_AF-A0A2V7DBP1-F1
#
_entry.id   AF-A0A2V7DBP1-F1
#
_cell.length_a   1.000
_cell.length_b   1.000
_cell.length_c   1.000
_cell.angle_alpha   90.00
_cell.angle_beta   90.00
_cell.angle_gamma   90.00
#
_symmetry.space_group_name_H-M   'P 1'
#
loop_
_entity.id
_entity.type
_entity.pdbx_description
1 polymer ?
#
loop_
_entity_poly.entity_id
_entity_poly.type
_entity_poly.pdbx_seq_one_letter_code
_entity_poly.pdbx_strand_id
1 'polypeptide(L)' 'MLTCRCGGRLALDKSHISEARRFACLATTRLLWKCCLCGHSLWLDQAITPAELSASVEAEAKPVA' A
#
# COMPACT_ATOMS: atom_id res chain seq x y z
N MET A 1 -5.43 10.68 -0.78
CA MET A 1 -4.49 10.20 0.25
C MET A 1 -5.32 9.66 1.42
N LEU A 2 -5.19 8.38 1.78
CA LEU A 2 -5.98 7.77 2.86
C LEU A 2 -5.51 8.27 4.23
N THR A 3 -6.45 8.74 5.05
CA THR A 3 -6.19 9.30 6.39
C THR A 3 -6.89 8.48 7.47
N CYS A 4 -6.17 8.18 8.54
CA CYS A 4 -6.73 7.51 9.72
C CYS A 4 -7.58 8.50 10.54
N ARG A 5 -8.51 7.98 11.34
CA ARG A 5 -9.35 8.80 12.24
C ARG A 5 -8.54 9.60 13.26
N CYS A 6 -7.31 9.18 13.58
CA CYS A 6 -6.40 9.93 14.45
C CYS A 6 -5.71 11.13 13.75
N GLY A 7 -6.02 11.40 12.48
CA GLY A 7 -5.34 12.40 11.66
C GLY A 7 -4.02 11.92 11.05
N GLY A 8 -3.58 10.69 11.36
CA GLY A 8 -2.36 10.11 10.82
C GLY A 8 -2.51 9.64 9.38
N ARG A 9 -1.41 9.69 8.63
CA ARG A 9 -1.35 9.12 7.27
C ARG A 9 -1.38 7.60 7.36
N LEU A 10 -2.21 6.99 6.49
CA LEU A 10 -2.19 5.56 6.27
C LEU A 10 -1.15 5.26 5.19
N ALA A 11 -0.15 4.46 5.55
CA ALA A 11 0.85 3.95 4.62
C ALA A 11 0.48 2.54 4.20
N LEU A 12 0.70 2.23 2.92
CA LEU A 12 0.47 0.91 2.36
C LEU A 12 1.56 -0.06 2.86
N ASP A 13 1.17 -1.25 3.30
CA ASP A 13 2.13 -2.28 3.70
C ASP A 13 2.74 -2.93 2.46
N LYS A 14 3.90 -2.41 2.02
CA LYS A 14 4.61 -2.87 0.83
C LYS A 14 5.14 -4.30 0.97
N SER A 15 5.36 -4.79 2.20
CA SER A 15 5.81 -6.16 2.47
C SER A 15 4.72 -7.16 2.07
N HIS A 16 3.47 -6.91 2.48
CA HIS A 16 2.33 -7.75 2.14
C HIS A 16 2.10 -7.86 0.62
N ILE A 17 2.33 -6.76 -0.10
CA ILE A 17 2.23 -6.71 -1.57
C ILE A 17 3.35 -7.49 -2.25
N SER A 18 4.58 -7.36 -1.73
CA SER A 18 5.74 -8.06 -2.28
C SER A 18 5.58 -9.58 -2.15
N GLU A 19 5.00 -10.06 -1.04
CA GLU A 19 4.66 -11.46 -0.86
C GLU A 19 3.53 -11.90 -1.79
N ALA A 20 2.43 -11.14 -1.86
CA ALA A 20 1.34 -11.46 -2.78
C ALA A 20 1.79 -11.52 -4.26
N ARG A 21 2.78 -10.72 -4.64
CA ARG A 21 3.43 -10.79 -5.96
C ARG A 21 4.22 -12.09 -6.14
N ARG A 22 4.99 -12.50 -5.13
CA ARG A 22 5.76 -13.76 -5.16
C ARG A 22 4.85 -14.98 -5.35
N PHE A 23 3.66 -14.96 -4.75
CA PHE A 23 2.69 -16.05 -4.87
C PHE A 23 1.72 -15.90 -6.06
N ALA A 24 1.88 -14.88 -6.91
CA ALA A 24 0.95 -14.55 -8.00
C ALA A 24 -0.52 -14.35 -7.55
N CYS A 25 -0.74 -14.01 -6.27
CA CYS A 25 -2.06 -13.76 -5.68
C CYS A 25 -2.41 -12.28 -5.61
N LEU A 26 -1.66 -11.41 -6.29
CA LEU A 26 -1.81 -9.96 -6.20
C LEU A 26 -3.24 -9.49 -6.55
N ALA A 27 -3.90 -10.18 -7.49
CA ALA A 27 -5.26 -9.85 -7.93
C ALA A 27 -6.36 -10.10 -6.88
N THR A 28 -6.09 -10.98 -5.91
CA THR A 28 -7.04 -11.34 -4.84
C THR A 28 -6.55 -10.91 -3.46
N THR A 29 -5.34 -10.36 -3.36
CA THR A 29 -4.78 -9.94 -2.08
C THR A 29 -5.45 -8.65 -1.60
N ARG A 30 -5.86 -8.64 -0.33
CA ARG A 30 -6.36 -7.42 0.30
C ARG A 30 -5.21 -6.51 0.64
N LEU A 31 -5.39 -5.23 0.36
CA LEU A 31 -4.41 -4.22 0.71
C LEU A 31 -4.49 -3.90 2.20
N LEU A 32 -3.35 -4.08 2.87
CA LEU A 32 -3.17 -3.67 4.25
C LEU A 32 -2.61 -2.25 4.27
N TRP A 33 -3.33 -1.35 4.94
CA TRP A 33 -2.91 0.02 5.20
C TRP A 33 -2.70 0.20 6.69
N LYS A 34 -1.55 0.73 7.10
CA LYS A 34 -1.20 0.94 8.50
C LYS A 34 -0.99 2.41 8.79
N CYS A 35 -1.59 2.90 9.88
CA CYS A 35 -1.42 4.27 10.29
C CYS A 35 -0.04 4.48 10.92
N CYS A 36 0.71 5.46 10.44
CA CYS A 36 2.04 5.79 10.97
C CYS A 36 2.01 6.42 12.37
N LEU A 37 0.85 6.94 12.82
CA LEU A 37 0.72 7.58 14.13
C LEU A 37 0.21 6.63 15.21
N CYS A 38 -0.91 5.95 14.96
CA CYS A 38 -1.56 5.11 15.98
C CYS A 38 -1.41 3.60 15.73
N GLY A 39 -0.75 3.18 14.64
CA GLY A 39 -0.58 1.78 14.29
C GLY A 39 -1.85 1.06 13.80
N HIS A 40 -2.97 1.77 13.68
CA HIS A 40 -4.25 1.18 13.25
C HIS A 40 -4.13 0.61 11.83
N SER A 41 -4.65 -0.60 11.65
CA SER A 41 -4.58 -1.35 10.39
C SER A 41 -5.94 -1.38 9.72
N LEU A 42 -5.99 -1.09 8.43
CA LEU A 42 -7.18 -1.05 7.60
C LEU A 42 -6.98 -1.97 6.40
N TRP A 43 -7.91 -2.91 6.22
CA TRP A 43 -7.94 -3.79 5.06
C TRP A 43 -8.87 -3.21 4.01
N LEU A 44 -8.37 -3.02 2.79
CA LEU A 44 -9.16 -2.57 1.65
C LEU A 44 -9.18 -3.66 0.58
N ASP A 45 -10.39 -4.01 0.15
CA ASP A 45 -10.67 -4.98 -0.91
C ASP A 45 -10.51 -4.34 -2.31
N GLN A 46 -9.56 -3.41 -2.45
CA GLN A 46 -9.27 -2.81 -3.76
C GLN A 46 -8.42 -3.79 -4.56
N ALA A 47 -9.00 -4.35 -5.61
CA ALA A 47 -8.26 -5.01 -6.67
C ALA A 47 -7.28 -4.00 -7.28
N ILE A 48 -6.00 -4.17 -7.00
CA ILE A 48 -4.98 -3.27 -7.54
C ILE A 48 -4.86 -3.57 -9.02
N THR A 49 -5.23 -2.62 -9.86
CA THR A 49 -4.81 -2.66 -11.26
C THR A 49 -3.28 -2.48 -11.29
N PRO A 50 -2.53 -3.32 -12.02
CA PRO A 50 -1.06 -3.29 -12.01
C PRO A 50 -0.46 -1.92 -12.41
N ALA A 51 -1.24 -1.06 -13.07
CA ALA A 51 -0.88 0.31 -13.41
C ALA A 51 -0.77 1.24 -12.18
N GLU A 52 -1.72 1.18 -11.23
CA GLU A 52 -1.74 2.02 -10.02
C GLU A 52 -0.59 1.67 -9.06
N LEU A 53 -0.15 0.40 -9.07
CA LEU A 53 0.98 -0.06 -8.27
C LEU A 53 2.32 0.44 -8.82
N SER A 54 2.49 0.49 -10.15
CA SER A 54 3.72 0.99 -10.78
C SER A 54 3.91 2.48 -10.50
N ALA A 55 2.84 3.27 -10.62
CA ALA A 55 2.85 4.70 -10.29
C ALA A 55 3.16 4.98 -8.81
N SER A 56 2.64 4.15 -7.89
CA SER A 56 2.86 4.33 -6.44
C SER A 56 4.27 3.94 -5.98
N VAL A 57 4.97 3.07 -6.70
CA VAL A 57 6.37 2.69 -6.41
C VAL A 57 7.35 3.67 -7.08
N GLU A 58 7.04 4.15 -8.29
CA GLU A 58 7.87 5.13 -8.99
C GLU A 58 7.80 6.54 -8.36
N ALA A 59 6.70 6.90 -7.70
CA ALA A 59 6.60 8.18 -6.98
C ALA A 59 7.55 8.31 -5.76
N GLU A 60 8.14 7.21 -5.28
CA GLU A 60 9.17 7.20 -4.22
C GLU A 60 10.58 6.93 -4.77
N ALA A 61 10.77 7.03 -6.08
CA ALA A 61 12.09 7.00 -6.72
C ALA A 61 12.38 8.35 -7.39
N LYS A 62 12.32 9.43 -6.62
CA LYS A 62 12.97 10.69 -7.05
C LYS A 62 14.47 10.51 -6.81
N PRO A 63 15.32 10.49 -7.85
CA PRO A 63 16.76 10.43 -7.65
C PRO A 63 17.17 11.75 -6.97
N VAL A 64 17.78 11.65 -5.79
CA VAL A 64 18.62 12.74 -5.28
C VAL A 64 19.84 12.78 -6.18
N ALA A 65 19.92 13.85 -6.95
CA ALA A 65 21.10 14.28 -7.71
C ALA A 65 22.23 14.68 -6.76
#